data_AF-A0A952HPY5-F1
#
_entry.id   AF-A0A952HPY5-F1
#
_cell.length_a   1.000
_cell.length_b   1.000
_cell.length_c   1.000
_cell.angle_alpha   90.00
_cell.angle_beta   90.00
_cell.angle_gamma   90.00
#
_symmetry.space_group_name_H-M   'P 1'
#
loop_
_entity.id
_entity.type
_entity.pdbx_description
1 polymer ?
#
loop_
_entity_poly.entity_id
_entity_poly.type
_entity_poly.pdbx_seq_one_letter_code
_entity_poly.pdbx_strand_id
1 'polypeptide(L)'
;YLNLKENLINTNIFKLSSDREFTNSFPLIIFGGNFNEAVIKAYGNFASKVLKENTSQIVSMLESHFQKEVTYSQEEFTLTANELDQESATKNYYVRSIVLQDIGDKYPREVIQELKEGKKSDFIIKKLQYLIVKTLKEQSRATKVETPFITVTNIDFAESVPVKTKDDVYQLALKDITFDLNVDLSNHWYVGLLRSRGFGELELTNPKLVSE
;
A
#
# COMPACT_ATOMS: atom_id res chain seq x y z
N TYR A 1 46.10 -3.02 7.40
CA TYR A 1 45.10 -2.32 8.24
C TYR A 1 44.15 -1.57 7.33
N LEU A 2 42.97 -2.13 7.07
CA LEU A 2 41.91 -1.45 6.34
C LEU A 2 41.35 -0.36 7.26
N ASN A 3 41.60 0.89 6.90
CA ASN A 3 41.06 2.05 7.58
C ASN A 3 39.60 2.20 7.15
N LEU A 4 38.71 1.43 7.78
CA LEU A 4 37.26 1.65 7.70
C LEU A 4 37.00 2.95 8.46
N LYS A 5 37.09 4.08 7.75
CA LYS A 5 36.42 5.30 8.21
C LYS A 5 34.96 4.94 8.36
N GLU A 6 34.49 4.83 9.59
CA GLU A 6 33.08 4.71 9.90
C GLU A 6 32.39 5.92 9.26
N ASN A 7 31.67 5.68 8.17
CA ASN A 7 30.69 6.64 7.66
C ASN A 7 29.57 6.67 8.70
N LEU A 8 29.74 7.47 9.75
CA LEU A 8 28.72 7.70 10.76
C LEU A 8 27.54 8.40 10.09
N ILE A 9 26.47 7.64 9.84
CA ILE A 9 25.20 8.18 9.36
C ILE A 9 24.45 8.73 10.58
N ASN A 10 24.44 10.07 10.70
CA ASN A 10 23.61 10.73 11.69
C ASN A 10 22.13 10.45 11.40
N THR A 11 21.45 9.75 12.31
CA THR A 11 20.02 9.43 12.20
C THR A 11 19.22 10.24 13.21
N ASN A 12 18.30 11.09 12.73
CA ASN A 12 17.37 11.83 13.57
C ASN A 12 15.98 11.20 13.51
N ILE A 13 15.37 10.92 14.65
CA ILE A 13 14.02 10.31 14.74
C ILE A 13 13.08 11.28 15.45
N PHE A 14 12.08 11.77 14.72
CA PHE A 14 11.00 12.58 15.28
C PHE A 14 9.83 11.67 15.67
N LYS A 15 9.47 11.65 16.96
CA LYS A 15 8.32 10.91 17.48
C LYS A 15 7.21 11.89 17.85
N LEU A 16 6.01 11.64 17.35
CA LEU A 16 4.82 12.43 17.62
C LEU A 16 3.85 11.62 18.48
N SER A 17 3.29 12.24 19.51
CA SER A 17 2.26 11.67 20.38
C SER A 17 1.00 12.52 20.32
N SER A 18 -0.15 11.88 20.50
CA SER A 18 -1.47 12.51 20.54
C SER A 18 -2.28 11.84 21.66
N ASP A 19 -3.04 12.63 22.42
CA ASP A 19 -3.97 12.12 23.44
C ASP A 19 -5.16 11.37 22.82
N ARG A 20 -5.38 11.53 21.51
CA ARG A 20 -6.31 10.72 20.73
C ARG A 20 -5.60 9.49 20.20
N GLU A 21 -6.21 8.32 20.36
CA GLU A 21 -5.74 7.08 19.74
C GLU A 21 -5.60 7.27 18.23
N PHE A 22 -4.49 6.78 17.66
CA PHE A 22 -4.25 6.72 16.22
C PHE A 22 -5.11 5.62 15.55
N THR A 23 -6.42 5.62 15.80
CA THR A 23 -7.38 4.63 15.28
C THR A 23 -7.59 4.71 13.76
N ASN A 24 -7.12 5.80 13.13
CA ASN A 24 -7.22 6.05 11.69
C ASN A 24 -5.83 6.09 11.04
N SER A 25 -5.09 4.98 11.10
CA SER A 25 -3.70 4.92 10.60
C SER A 25 -3.59 4.75 9.08
N PHE A 26 -4.19 5.66 8.30
CA PHE A 26 -3.84 5.81 6.89
C PHE A 26 -2.62 6.75 6.78
N PRO A 27 -1.52 6.34 6.12
CA PRO A 27 -0.34 7.19 5.97
C PRO A 27 -0.61 8.34 4.98
N LEU A 28 -0.41 9.57 5.43
CA LEU A 28 -0.60 10.76 4.59
C LEU A 28 0.53 10.99 3.57
N ILE A 29 1.70 10.40 3.82
CA ILE A 29 2.83 10.33 2.88
C ILE A 29 3.13 8.87 2.61
N ILE A 30 3.16 8.49 1.34
CA ILE A 30 3.45 7.13 0.89
C ILE A 30 4.66 7.18 -0.03
N PHE A 31 5.64 6.34 0.26
CA PHE A 31 6.77 6.06 -0.63
C PHE A 31 6.44 4.81 -1.43
N GLY A 32 6.32 4.96 -2.74
CA GLY A 32 6.09 3.87 -3.68
C GLY A 32 7.04 3.97 -4.86
N GLY A 33 6.71 3.23 -5.92
CA GLY A 33 7.51 3.22 -7.14
C GLY A 33 7.66 1.81 -7.70
N ASN A 34 8.31 1.75 -8.86
CA ASN A 34 8.73 0.51 -9.50
C ASN A 34 10.26 0.54 -9.69
N PHE A 35 10.81 -0.43 -10.43
CA PHE A 35 12.26 -0.52 -10.63
C PHE A 35 12.88 0.71 -11.33
N ASN A 36 12.08 1.46 -12.09
CA ASN A 36 12.53 2.57 -12.92
C ASN A 36 12.13 3.95 -12.36
N GLU A 37 11.23 4.01 -11.38
CA GLU A 37 10.65 5.25 -10.89
C GLU A 37 10.35 5.18 -9.39
N ALA A 38 10.86 6.15 -8.63
CA ALA A 38 10.48 6.37 -7.25
C ALA A 38 9.35 7.41 -7.18
N VAL A 39 8.28 7.10 -6.46
CA VAL A 39 7.09 7.96 -6.36
C VAL A 39 6.82 8.30 -4.91
N ILE A 40 6.63 9.58 -4.61
CA ILE A 40 6.18 10.03 -3.28
C ILE A 40 4.79 10.62 -3.43
N LYS A 41 3.79 9.99 -2.79
CA LYS A 41 2.40 10.43 -2.82
C LYS A 41 2.04 11.13 -1.53
N ALA A 42 1.33 12.25 -1.63
CA ALA A 42 0.86 13.03 -0.50
C ALA A 42 -0.65 13.21 -0.54
N TYR A 43 -1.31 12.87 0.57
CA TYR A 43 -2.77 12.88 0.68
C TYR A 43 -3.26 14.04 1.55
N GLY A 44 -4.08 14.89 0.94
CA GLY A 44 -4.69 16.06 1.57
C GLY A 44 -3.79 17.29 1.56
N ASN A 45 -4.42 18.46 1.58
CA ASN A 45 -3.79 19.77 1.31
C ASN A 45 -2.51 20.02 2.11
N PHE A 46 -2.48 19.64 3.40
CA PHE A 46 -1.32 19.88 4.24
C PHE A 46 -0.13 18.99 3.87
N ALA A 47 -0.35 17.69 3.66
CA ALA A 47 0.70 16.76 3.25
C ALA A 47 1.23 17.13 1.85
N SER A 48 0.33 17.48 0.92
CA SER A 48 0.72 17.93 -0.43
C SER A 48 1.53 19.22 -0.39
N LYS A 49 1.17 20.17 0.48
CA LYS A 49 1.95 21.39 0.71
C LYS A 49 3.35 21.08 1.23
N VAL A 50 3.46 20.22 2.25
CA VAL A 50 4.76 19.79 2.80
C VAL A 50 5.62 19.14 1.72
N LEU A 51 5.05 18.24 0.91
CA LEU A 51 5.78 17.60 -0.19
C LEU A 51 6.29 18.66 -1.19
N LYS A 52 5.41 19.57 -1.64
CA LYS A 52 5.74 20.63 -2.60
C LYS A 52 6.82 21.59 -2.11
N GLU A 53 6.77 22.00 -0.84
CA GLU A 53 7.77 22.90 -0.24
C GLU A 53 9.14 22.23 -0.08
N ASN A 54 9.20 20.90 -0.02
CA ASN A 54 10.43 20.15 0.16
C ASN A 54 10.93 19.44 -1.11
N THR A 55 10.26 19.59 -2.26
CA THR A 55 10.60 18.90 -3.52
C THR A 55 12.06 19.10 -3.91
N SER A 56 12.57 20.35 -3.91
CA SER A 56 13.96 20.63 -4.30
C SER A 56 14.99 19.94 -3.39
N GLN A 57 14.69 19.85 -2.09
CA GLN A 57 15.56 19.15 -1.13
C GLN A 57 15.53 17.64 -1.35
N ILE A 58 14.34 17.07 -1.58
CA ILE A 58 14.17 15.64 -1.90
C ILE A 58 14.92 15.28 -3.19
N VAL A 59 14.74 16.07 -4.26
CA VAL A 59 15.44 15.86 -5.54
C VAL A 59 16.96 15.93 -5.33
N SER A 60 17.45 16.97 -4.65
CA SER A 60 18.89 17.10 -4.35
C SER A 60 19.44 15.91 -3.54
N MET A 61 18.66 15.38 -2.60
CA MET A 61 19.01 14.18 -1.84
C MET A 61 19.11 12.94 -2.72
N LEU A 62 18.16 12.75 -3.64
CA LEU A 62 18.16 11.61 -4.57
C LEU A 62 19.31 11.72 -5.58
N GLU A 63 19.56 12.92 -6.12
CA GLU A 63 20.67 13.16 -7.04
C GLU A 63 22.03 12.90 -6.39
N SER A 64 22.19 13.32 -5.14
CA SER A 64 23.39 13.02 -4.36
C SER A 64 23.54 11.52 -4.09
N HIS A 65 22.44 10.83 -3.77
CA HIS A 65 22.44 9.39 -3.49
C HIS A 65 22.78 8.57 -4.74
N PHE A 66 22.19 8.90 -5.89
CA PHE A 66 22.39 8.18 -7.15
C PHE A 66 23.57 8.70 -7.98
N GLN A 67 24.18 9.82 -7.59
CA GLN A 67 25.25 10.52 -8.32
C GLN A 67 24.88 10.85 -9.78
N LYS A 68 23.62 11.20 -10.00
CA LYS A 68 23.04 11.50 -11.33
C LYS A 68 21.95 12.55 -11.19
N GLU A 69 21.72 13.32 -12.26
CA GLU A 69 20.57 14.22 -12.36
C GLU A 69 19.26 13.43 -12.31
N VAL A 70 18.27 13.97 -11.60
CA VAL A 70 16.95 13.36 -11.44
C VAL A 70 15.90 14.25 -12.11
N THR A 71 15.35 13.76 -13.22
CA THR A 71 14.14 14.36 -13.80
C THR A 71 12.93 13.97 -12.96
N TYR A 72 12.03 14.92 -12.70
CA TYR A 72 10.79 14.65 -11.97
C TYR A 72 9.58 15.33 -12.62
N SER A 73 8.41 14.72 -12.47
CA SER A 73 7.11 15.33 -12.76
C SER A 73 6.32 15.51 -11.46
N GLN A 74 5.33 16.41 -11.48
CA GLN A 74 4.37 16.55 -10.40
C GLN A 74 2.97 16.43 -10.98
N GLU A 75 2.18 15.52 -10.40
CA GLU A 75 0.82 15.23 -10.82
C GLU A 75 -0.13 15.49 -9.65
N GLU A 76 -1.28 16.10 -9.95
CA GLU A 76 -2.34 16.36 -8.98
C GLU A 76 -3.57 15.54 -9.35
N PHE A 77 -4.14 14.85 -8.35
CA PHE A 77 -5.28 13.96 -8.55
C PHE A 77 -6.35 14.22 -7.51
N THR A 78 -7.60 13.98 -7.93
CA THR A 78 -8.75 13.95 -7.02
C THR A 78 -9.13 12.50 -6.77
N LEU A 79 -9.05 12.07 -5.51
CA LEU A 79 -9.50 10.75 -5.12
C LEU A 79 -11.04 10.71 -5.16
N THR A 80 -11.63 9.74 -5.88
CA THR A 80 -13.09 9.56 -5.93
C THR A 80 -13.46 8.12 -5.63
N ALA A 81 -14.65 7.93 -5.06
CA ALA A 81 -15.28 6.63 -4.87
C ALA A 81 -16.76 6.76 -5.23
N ASN A 82 -17.15 6.18 -6.37
CA ASN A 82 -18.50 6.30 -6.91
C ASN A 82 -19.17 4.92 -6.91
N GLU A 83 -20.46 4.88 -6.58
CA GLU A 83 -21.26 3.68 -6.80
C GLU A 83 -21.37 3.43 -8.31
N LEU A 84 -21.34 2.16 -8.72
CA LEU A 84 -21.51 1.80 -10.13
C LEU A 84 -22.99 1.91 -10.51
N ASP A 85 -23.27 2.39 -11.73
CA ASP A 85 -24.62 2.72 -12.20
C ASP A 85 -25.61 1.54 -12.29
N GLN A 86 -25.18 0.30 -12.01
CA GLN A 86 -26.02 -0.90 -12.01
C GLN A 86 -25.83 -1.70 -10.72
N GLU A 87 -26.94 -2.18 -10.16
CA GLU A 87 -27.00 -2.88 -8.86
C GLU A 87 -26.13 -4.15 -8.78
N SER A 88 -25.77 -4.73 -9.94
CA SER A 88 -24.87 -5.90 -10.05
C SER A 88 -23.55 -5.59 -10.76
N ALA A 89 -23.29 -4.34 -11.16
CA ALA A 89 -22.02 -3.99 -11.77
C ALA A 89 -20.91 -4.13 -10.74
N THR A 90 -19.82 -4.75 -11.20
CA THR A 90 -18.58 -4.79 -10.44
C THR A 90 -17.43 -4.37 -11.35
N LYS A 91 -16.40 -3.82 -10.74
CA LYS A 91 -15.17 -3.42 -11.39
C LYS A 91 -14.03 -4.25 -10.80
N ASN A 92 -13.22 -4.82 -11.67
CA ASN A 92 -12.08 -5.63 -11.29
C ASN A 92 -10.89 -4.72 -10.93
N TYR A 93 -10.22 -5.05 -9.83
CA TYR A 93 -9.01 -4.39 -9.37
C TYR A 93 -7.88 -5.39 -9.23
N TYR A 94 -6.68 -4.95 -9.54
CA TYR A 94 -5.44 -5.67 -9.33
C TYR A 94 -4.62 -4.99 -8.22
N VAL A 95 -3.94 -5.81 -7.41
CA VAL A 95 -2.98 -5.36 -6.41
C VAL A 95 -1.76 -6.25 -6.47
N ARG A 96 -0.59 -5.66 -6.69
CA ARG A 96 0.68 -6.40 -6.76
C ARG A 96 0.96 -7.21 -5.52
N SER A 97 0.72 -6.62 -4.35
CA SER A 97 0.92 -7.30 -3.09
C SER A 97 0.10 -6.70 -1.96
N ILE A 98 -0.55 -7.57 -1.18
CA ILE A 98 -1.29 -7.23 0.04
C ILE A 98 -0.60 -7.91 1.21
N VAL A 99 -0.13 -7.12 2.16
CA VAL A 99 0.46 -7.63 3.40
C VAL A 99 -0.63 -7.87 4.44
N LEU A 100 -0.70 -9.09 4.96
CA LEU A 100 -1.61 -9.51 6.04
C LEU A 100 -0.95 -9.30 7.41
N GLN A 101 -1.72 -8.81 8.39
CA GLN A 101 -1.21 -8.70 9.76
C GLN A 101 -1.16 -10.07 10.46
N ASP A 102 -0.08 -10.25 11.23
CA ASP A 102 0.06 -11.26 12.29
C ASP A 102 0.02 -12.73 11.87
N ILE A 103 0.86 -13.17 10.92
CA ILE A 103 1.10 -14.63 10.72
C ILE A 103 2.04 -15.19 11.80
N GLY A 104 1.78 -14.83 13.05
CA GLY A 104 2.33 -15.47 14.25
C GLY A 104 1.26 -16.33 14.92
N ASP A 105 1.47 -16.65 16.20
CA ASP A 105 0.71 -17.57 17.06
C ASP A 105 -0.84 -17.42 17.09
N LYS A 106 -1.39 -16.42 16.39
CA LYS A 106 -2.83 -16.12 16.31
C LYS A 106 -3.57 -16.86 15.20
N TYR A 107 -2.89 -17.42 14.19
CA TYR A 107 -3.56 -18.25 13.18
C TYR A 107 -3.42 -19.74 13.51
N PRO A 108 -4.48 -20.54 13.29
CA PRO A 108 -4.37 -22.00 13.35
C PRO A 108 -3.24 -22.49 12.44
N ARG A 109 -2.50 -23.52 12.86
CA ARG A 109 -1.39 -24.08 12.08
C ARG A 109 -1.83 -24.50 10.68
N GLU A 110 -3.08 -24.95 10.52
CA GLU A 110 -3.63 -25.32 9.21
C GLU A 110 -3.67 -24.12 8.25
N VAL A 111 -4.05 -22.93 8.73
CA VAL A 111 -4.12 -21.71 7.89
C VAL A 111 -2.73 -21.27 7.42
N ILE A 112 -1.71 -21.40 8.28
CA ILE A 112 -0.32 -21.09 7.91
C ILE A 112 0.18 -22.07 6.84
N GLN A 113 -0.15 -23.35 7.00
CA GLN A 113 0.22 -24.38 6.03
C GLN A 113 -0.51 -24.16 4.70
N GLU A 114 -1.81 -23.86 4.73
CA GLU A 114 -2.61 -23.51 3.56
C GLU A 114 -2.01 -22.33 2.79
N LEU A 115 -1.62 -21.27 3.50
CA LEU A 115 -0.99 -20.11 2.87
C LEU A 115 0.33 -20.47 2.20
N LYS A 116 1.19 -21.27 2.85
CA LYS A 116 2.45 -21.77 2.26
C LYS A 116 2.22 -22.64 1.03
N GLU A 117 1.12 -23.38 1.00
CA GLU A 117 0.69 -24.20 -0.14
C GLU A 117 -0.07 -23.40 -1.21
N GLY A 118 -0.24 -22.09 -1.04
CA GLY A 118 -0.99 -21.23 -1.96
C GLY A 118 -2.50 -21.53 -1.99
N LYS A 119 -3.03 -22.22 -0.97
CA LYS A 119 -4.44 -22.56 -0.87
C LYS A 119 -5.28 -21.32 -0.56
N LYS A 120 -6.41 -21.22 -1.25
CA LYS A 120 -7.39 -20.13 -1.12
C LYS A 120 -8.54 -20.57 -0.22
N SER A 121 -8.29 -20.77 1.07
CA SER A 121 -9.34 -21.19 1.99
C SER A 121 -10.34 -20.06 2.28
N ASP A 122 -11.59 -20.42 2.59
CA ASP A 122 -12.67 -19.47 2.92
C ASP A 122 -12.26 -18.50 4.03
N PHE A 123 -11.43 -18.95 4.96
CA PHE A 123 -10.89 -18.12 6.04
C PHE A 123 -10.02 -16.98 5.49
N ILE A 124 -9.09 -17.29 4.58
CA ILE A 124 -8.20 -16.30 3.95
C ILE A 124 -9.02 -15.32 3.12
N ILE A 125 -9.98 -15.82 2.33
CA ILE A 125 -10.86 -14.99 1.50
C ILE A 125 -11.66 -14.01 2.37
N LYS A 126 -12.33 -14.50 3.43
CA LYS A 126 -13.06 -13.62 4.38
C LYS A 126 -12.15 -12.60 5.04
N LYS A 127 -10.92 -12.99 5.38
CA LYS A 127 -9.93 -12.08 5.98
C LYS A 127 -9.52 -10.98 5.00
N LEU A 128 -9.30 -11.32 3.73
CA LEU A 128 -9.00 -10.35 2.67
C LEU A 128 -10.16 -9.39 2.43
N GLN A 129 -11.39 -9.90 2.31
CA GLN A 129 -12.59 -9.06 2.17
C GLN A 129 -12.68 -8.03 3.31
N TYR A 130 -12.56 -8.50 4.56
CA TYR A 130 -12.55 -7.62 5.73
C TYR A 130 -11.43 -6.58 5.67
N LEU A 131 -10.21 -7.01 5.33
CA LEU A 131 -9.05 -6.14 5.29
C LEU A 131 -9.21 -5.05 4.21
N ILE A 132 -9.60 -5.42 3.00
CA ILE A 132 -9.86 -4.51 1.87
C ILE A 132 -10.87 -3.44 2.29
N VAL A 133 -12.06 -3.85 2.74
CA VAL A 133 -13.13 -2.91 3.16
C VAL A 133 -12.66 -2.00 4.29
N LYS A 134 -11.99 -2.56 5.30
CA LYS A 134 -11.48 -1.79 6.44
C LYS A 134 -10.51 -0.71 5.96
N THR A 135 -9.54 -1.07 5.13
CA THR A 135 -8.49 -0.15 4.69
C THR A 135 -8.98 0.94 3.74
N LEU A 136 -9.97 0.63 2.88
CA LEU A 136 -10.63 1.63 2.03
C LEU A 136 -11.42 2.64 2.88
N LYS A 137 -12.16 2.16 3.90
CA LYS A 137 -12.88 3.03 4.84
C LYS A 137 -11.93 3.91 5.68
N GLU A 138 -10.78 3.39 6.07
CA GLU A 138 -9.74 4.18 6.76
C GLU A 138 -9.19 5.29 5.85
N GLN A 139 -8.86 4.96 4.59
CA GLN A 139 -8.39 5.95 3.63
C GLN A 139 -9.46 7.01 3.37
N SER A 140 -10.71 6.60 3.11
CA SER A 140 -11.88 7.48 2.95
C SER A 140 -12.03 8.48 4.10
N ARG A 141 -11.96 8.01 5.35
CA ARG A 141 -12.04 8.90 6.53
C ARG A 141 -10.86 9.86 6.62
N ALA A 142 -9.65 9.39 6.31
CA ALA A 142 -8.44 10.21 6.36
C ALA A 142 -8.41 11.28 5.26
N THR A 143 -8.92 10.97 4.07
CA THR A 143 -8.97 11.88 2.92
C THR A 143 -10.26 12.67 2.82
N LYS A 144 -11.25 12.37 3.68
CA LYS A 144 -12.60 12.95 3.68
C LYS A 144 -13.36 12.72 2.36
N VAL A 145 -13.05 11.62 1.68
CA VAL A 145 -13.80 11.17 0.50
C VAL A 145 -14.88 10.21 0.96
N GLU A 146 -16.14 10.51 0.68
CA GLU A 146 -17.23 9.59 0.99
C GLU A 146 -17.11 8.31 0.14
N THR A 147 -17.35 7.16 0.76
CA THR A 147 -17.40 5.87 0.05
C THR A 147 -18.77 5.26 0.23
N PRO A 148 -19.40 4.74 -0.85
CA PRO A 148 -20.64 3.97 -0.75
C PRO A 148 -20.41 2.64 -0.02
N PHE A 149 -21.46 1.82 0.08
CA PHE A 149 -21.33 0.48 0.62
C PHE A 149 -20.40 -0.37 -0.27
N ILE A 150 -19.35 -0.94 0.33
CA ILE A 150 -18.33 -1.71 -0.40
C ILE A 150 -18.58 -3.21 -0.19
N THR A 151 -18.77 -3.92 -1.31
CA THR A 151 -18.79 -5.38 -1.41
C THR A 151 -17.54 -5.83 -2.15
N VAL A 152 -16.91 -6.92 -1.69
CA VAL A 152 -15.71 -7.50 -2.30
C VAL A 152 -15.99 -8.94 -2.71
N THR A 153 -15.86 -9.26 -3.98
CA THR A 153 -16.13 -10.58 -4.57
C THR A 153 -14.98 -11.06 -5.44
N ASN A 154 -15.03 -12.33 -5.87
CA ASN A 154 -14.10 -12.92 -6.86
C ASN A 154 -12.62 -12.69 -6.55
N ILE A 155 -12.25 -12.84 -5.26
CA ILE A 155 -10.86 -12.69 -4.83
C ILE A 155 -10.03 -13.85 -5.38
N ASP A 156 -8.97 -13.50 -6.08
CA ASP A 156 -7.95 -14.43 -6.54
C ASP A 156 -6.55 -13.90 -6.21
N PHE A 157 -5.57 -14.79 -6.05
CA PHE A 157 -4.16 -14.44 -5.85
C PHE A 157 -3.24 -15.58 -6.31
N ALA A 158 -2.05 -15.25 -6.79
CA ALA A 158 -1.12 -16.23 -7.38
C ALA A 158 -0.35 -17.03 -6.32
N GLU A 159 0.26 -16.34 -5.35
CA GLU A 159 1.12 -16.97 -4.35
C GLU A 159 1.16 -16.18 -3.05
N SER A 160 1.73 -16.79 -2.02
CA SER A 160 2.08 -16.12 -0.78
C SER A 160 3.60 -16.10 -0.56
N VAL A 161 4.12 -14.97 -0.08
CA VAL A 161 5.54 -14.79 0.18
C VAL A 161 5.78 -14.17 1.56
N PRO A 162 6.82 -14.60 2.28
CA PRO A 162 7.20 -13.94 3.52
C PRO A 162 7.81 -12.56 3.23
N VAL A 163 7.42 -11.56 4.02
CA VAL A 163 7.96 -10.19 4.00
C VAL A 163 8.63 -9.93 5.33
N LYS A 164 9.96 -9.73 5.32
CA LYS A 164 10.69 -9.31 6.51
C LYS A 164 10.34 -7.86 6.83
N THR A 165 9.76 -7.61 8.01
CA THR A 165 9.34 -6.26 8.43
C THR A 165 10.27 -5.64 9.47
N LYS A 166 10.87 -6.48 10.32
CA LYS A 166 11.95 -6.16 11.27
C LYS A 166 12.87 -7.39 11.39
N ASP A 167 13.97 -7.26 12.11
CA ASP A 167 14.78 -8.42 12.48
C ASP A 167 13.92 -9.46 13.19
N ASP A 168 13.95 -10.67 12.65
CA ASP A 168 13.17 -11.85 13.06
C ASP A 168 11.64 -11.69 13.05
N VAL A 169 11.08 -10.62 12.45
CA VAL A 169 9.64 -10.43 12.27
C VAL A 169 9.25 -10.55 10.80
N TYR A 170 8.63 -11.67 10.46
CA TYR A 170 8.07 -11.94 9.13
C TYR A 170 6.56 -11.73 9.14
N GLN A 171 6.08 -11.01 8.14
CA GLN A 171 4.66 -10.97 7.76
C GLN A 171 4.48 -11.80 6.49
N LEU A 172 3.24 -12.06 6.11
CA LEU A 172 2.95 -12.69 4.83
C LEU A 172 2.34 -11.65 3.90
N ALA A 173 2.90 -11.59 2.69
CA ALA A 173 2.28 -10.92 1.57
C ALA A 173 1.61 -11.96 0.69
N LEU A 174 0.39 -11.67 0.25
CA LEU A 174 -0.16 -12.28 -0.95
C LEU A 174 0.31 -11.47 -2.16
N LYS A 175 0.47 -12.14 -3.30
CA LYS A 175 0.93 -11.53 -4.54
C LYS A 175 -0.06 -11.71 -5.66
N ASP A 176 -0.03 -10.74 -6.59
CA ASP A 176 -0.84 -10.71 -7.79
C ASP A 176 -2.32 -10.97 -7.48
N ILE A 177 -2.88 -10.14 -6.58
CA ILE A 177 -4.26 -10.28 -6.12
C ILE A 177 -5.18 -9.59 -7.13
N THR A 178 -6.26 -10.24 -7.51
CA THR A 178 -7.39 -9.62 -8.20
C THR A 178 -8.67 -9.76 -7.39
N PHE A 179 -9.55 -8.77 -7.47
CA PHE A 179 -10.88 -8.85 -6.85
C PHE A 179 -11.84 -7.85 -7.47
N ASP A 180 -13.12 -8.09 -7.27
CA ASP A 180 -14.19 -7.25 -7.79
C ASP A 180 -14.80 -6.39 -6.67
N LEU A 181 -15.02 -5.10 -6.96
CA LEU A 181 -15.77 -4.18 -6.10
C LEU A 181 -17.01 -3.67 -6.81
N ASN A 182 -18.08 -3.40 -6.07
CA ASN A 182 -19.26 -2.66 -6.55
C ASN A 182 -19.06 -1.12 -6.56
N VAL A 183 -17.81 -0.65 -6.49
CA VAL A 183 -17.45 0.76 -6.39
C VAL A 183 -16.38 1.09 -7.43
N ASP A 184 -16.54 2.20 -8.12
CA ASP A 184 -15.50 2.80 -8.96
C ASP A 184 -14.60 3.70 -8.11
N LEU A 185 -13.36 3.26 -7.92
CA LEU A 185 -12.29 3.93 -7.21
C LEU A 185 -11.32 4.50 -8.25
N SER A 186 -11.27 5.82 -8.35
CA SER A 186 -10.32 6.49 -9.26
C SER A 186 -9.05 6.89 -8.52
N ASN A 187 -7.92 6.82 -9.22
CA ASN A 187 -6.58 7.18 -8.74
C ASN A 187 -6.08 6.26 -7.63
N HIS A 188 -5.20 6.77 -6.77
CA HIS A 188 -4.37 5.96 -5.87
C HIS A 188 -5.10 5.55 -4.59
N TRP A 189 -5.71 4.37 -4.60
CA TRP A 189 -6.29 3.72 -3.43
C TRP A 189 -5.42 2.57 -2.93
N TYR A 190 -5.45 2.31 -1.61
CA TYR A 190 -4.57 1.33 -0.99
C TYR A 190 -5.32 0.38 -0.06
N VAL A 191 -4.98 -0.90 -0.15
CA VAL A 191 -5.54 -1.97 0.68
C VAL A 191 -4.47 -2.75 1.45
N GLY A 192 -4.83 -3.30 2.61
CA GLY A 192 -3.89 -4.06 3.44
C GLY A 192 -2.89 -3.24 4.24
N LEU A 193 -1.81 -3.88 4.68
CA LEU A 193 -0.78 -3.28 5.53
C LEU A 193 0.43 -2.76 4.77
N LEU A 194 1.28 -2.02 5.49
CA LEU A 194 2.53 -1.43 5.00
C LEU A 194 2.33 -0.46 3.83
N ARG A 195 1.13 0.15 3.74
CA ARG A 195 0.74 1.14 2.73
C ARG A 195 1.70 2.34 2.64
N SER A 196 2.37 2.71 3.73
CA SER A 196 3.38 3.79 3.73
C SER A 196 4.62 3.47 2.90
N ARG A 197 4.84 2.18 2.60
CA ARG A 197 5.92 1.65 1.75
C ARG A 197 5.41 1.24 0.35
N GLY A 198 4.22 1.70 -0.05
CA GLY A 198 3.67 1.45 -1.37
C GLY A 198 3.02 0.08 -1.57
N PHE A 199 2.96 -0.77 -0.54
CA PHE A 199 2.21 -2.03 -0.62
C PHE A 199 0.71 -1.76 -0.70
N GLY A 200 0.00 -2.61 -1.44
CA GLY A 200 -1.45 -2.57 -1.47
C GLY A 200 -2.07 -1.57 -2.44
N GLU A 201 -1.28 -0.92 -3.31
CA GLU A 201 -1.82 0.01 -4.30
C GLU A 201 -2.76 -0.70 -5.28
N LEU A 202 -3.94 -0.12 -5.48
CA LEU A 202 -4.91 -0.58 -6.45
C LEU A 202 -4.54 -0.10 -7.85
N GLU A 203 -4.57 -1.03 -8.80
CA GLU A 203 -4.30 -0.82 -10.21
C GLU A 203 -5.48 -1.37 -11.02
N LEU A 204 -5.88 -0.69 -12.10
CA LEU A 204 -6.98 -1.13 -12.97
C LEU A 204 -6.58 -2.19 -13.99
N THR A 205 -5.28 -2.45 -14.14
CA THR A 205 -4.77 -3.41 -15.11
C THR A 205 -3.58 -4.12 -14.50
N ASN A 206 -3.52 -5.44 -14.61
CA ASN A 206 -2.31 -6.17 -14.25
C ASN A 206 -1.22 -5.83 -15.27
N PRO A 207 -0.11 -5.19 -14.87
CA PRO A 207 0.91 -4.74 -15.80
C PRO A 207 1.64 -5.91 -16.48
N LYS A 208 1.57 -7.14 -15.93
CA LYS A 208 2.09 -8.34 -16.60
C LYS A 208 1.27 -8.72 -17.85
N LEU A 209 -0.01 -8.35 -17.92
CA LEU A 209 -0.90 -8.65 -19.04
C LEU A 209 -0.86 -7.59 -20.16
N VAL A 210 -0.18 -6.46 -19.94
CA VAL A 210 -0.03 -5.39 -20.96
C VAL A 210 1.27 -5.56 -21.76
N SER A 211 2.15 -6.46 -21.33
CA SER A 211 3.46 -6.73 -21.92
C SER A 211 3.54 -8.02 -22.76
N GLU A 212 2.40 -8.63 -23.07
CA GLU A 212 2.25 -9.72 -24.07
C GLU A 212 1.50 -9.20 -25.30
#